data_AF-A0A6A4S8I6-F1
#
_entry.id   AF-A0A6A4S8I6-F1
#
_cell.length_a   1.000
_cell.length_b   1.000
_cell.length_c   1.000
_cell.angle_alpha   90.00
_cell.angle_beta   90.00
_cell.angle_gamma   90.00
#
_symmetry.space_group_name_H-M   'P 1'
#
loop_
_entity.id
_entity.type
_entity.pdbx_description
1 polymer ?
#
loop_
_entity_poly.entity_id
_entity_poly.type
_entity_poly.pdbx_seq_one_letter_code
_entity_poly.pdbx_strand_id
1 'polypeptide(L)'
;MADQTVIGKFDEHFVPKRNIIHDRACFHKHVQKPGETVEAFVRNLYELALHCQFGMTTDEQIRDRIVIGIHDNDVSQKLQLEPDLTLEKAIQLARQSEQIEKAEC
;
A
#
# COMPACT_ATOMS: atom_id res chain seq x y z
N MET A 1 -12.08 -28.26 -31.81
CA MET A 1 -11.31 -28.26 -30.55
C MET A 1 -10.06 -27.46 -30.82
N ALA A 2 -10.00 -26.21 -30.36
CA ALA A 2 -8.79 -25.40 -30.52
C ALA A 2 -7.70 -26.00 -29.63
N ASP A 3 -6.49 -26.14 -30.19
CA ASP A 3 -5.34 -26.74 -29.51
C ASP A 3 -4.99 -25.92 -28.25
N GLN A 4 -5.33 -26.47 -27.08
CA GLN A 4 -5.06 -25.88 -25.77
C GLN A 4 -3.57 -25.52 -25.60
N THR A 5 -2.69 -26.22 -26.32
CA THR A 5 -1.24 -26.02 -26.33
C THR A 5 -0.84 -24.70 -26.99
N VAL A 6 -1.55 -24.27 -28.03
CA VAL A 6 -1.28 -23.01 -28.73
C VAL A 6 -1.73 -21.82 -27.89
N ILE A 7 -2.88 -21.92 -27.24
CA ILE A 7 -3.41 -20.87 -26.36
C ILE A 7 -2.47 -20.66 -25.15
N GLY A 8 -2.04 -21.74 -24.49
CA GLY A 8 -1.11 -21.64 -23.35
C GLY A 8 0.25 -21.02 -23.72
N LYS A 9 0.78 -21.33 -24.91
CA LYS A 9 2.03 -20.71 -25.40
C LYS A 9 1.85 -19.25 -25.80
N PHE A 10 0.65 -18.87 -26.25
CA PHE A 10 0.34 -17.46 -26.50
C PHE A 10 0.28 -16.67 -25.19
N ASP A 11 -0.35 -17.20 -24.14
CA ASP A 11 -0.40 -16.53 -22.84
C ASP A 11 1.00 -16.36 -22.24
N GLU A 12 1.89 -17.35 -22.36
CA GLU A 12 3.27 -17.25 -21.88
C GLU A 12 4.12 -16.22 -22.63
N HIS A 13 3.85 -16.00 -23.91
CA HIS A 13 4.67 -15.15 -24.79
C HIS A 13 4.11 -13.74 -24.97
N PHE A 14 2.78 -13.56 -24.86
CA PHE A 14 2.09 -12.31 -25.15
C PHE A 14 1.45 -11.65 -23.93
N VAL A 15 1.35 -12.30 -22.77
CA VAL A 15 1.09 -11.59 -21.52
C VAL A 15 2.39 -10.87 -21.16
N PRO A 16 2.41 -9.52 -21.09
CA PRO A 16 3.58 -8.83 -20.54
C PRO A 16 3.75 -9.36 -19.13
N LYS A 17 4.83 -10.11 -18.88
CA LYS A 17 5.17 -10.55 -17.53
C LYS A 17 5.33 -9.28 -16.71
N ARG A 18 4.32 -8.99 -15.90
CA ARG A 18 4.32 -7.83 -15.02
C ARG A 18 5.59 -7.86 -14.19
N ASN A 19 6.35 -6.78 -14.23
CA ASN A 19 7.61 -6.70 -13.51
C ASN A 19 7.30 -6.45 -12.03
N ILE A 20 7.23 -7.52 -11.24
CA ILE A 20 6.93 -7.48 -9.80
C ILE A 20 7.90 -6.55 -9.06
N ILE A 21 9.16 -6.50 -9.48
CA ILE A 21 10.17 -5.63 -8.85
C ILE A 21 9.86 -4.16 -9.11
N HIS A 22 9.41 -3.83 -10.33
CA HIS A 22 8.93 -2.48 -10.64
C HIS A 22 7.71 -2.11 -9.77
N ASP A 23 6.73 -3.00 -9.64
CA ASP A 23 5.52 -2.73 -8.87
C ASP A 23 5.81 -2.58 -7.37
N ARG A 24 6.67 -3.44 -6.81
CA ARG A 24 7.18 -3.30 -5.43
C ARG A 24 7.94 -2.00 -5.25
N ALA A 25 8.77 -1.60 -6.22
CA ALA A 25 9.46 -0.31 -6.15
C ALA A 25 8.48 0.87 -6.18
N CYS A 26 7.40 0.80 -6.97
CA CYS A 26 6.35 1.81 -6.95
C CYS A 26 5.63 1.87 -5.60
N PHE A 27 5.28 0.71 -5.04
CA PHE A 27 4.68 0.59 -3.70
C PHE A 27 5.58 1.20 -2.62
N HIS A 28 6.85 0.79 -2.54
CA HIS A 28 7.75 1.22 -1.47
C HIS A 28 8.16 2.70 -1.59
N LYS A 29 8.12 3.28 -2.79
CA LYS A 29 8.35 4.71 -3.02
C LYS A 29 7.11 5.57 -2.76
N HIS A 30 5.93 4.97 -2.62
CA HIS A 30 4.71 5.73 -2.41
C HIS A 30 4.68 6.33 -0.99
N VAL A 31 4.42 7.63 -0.92
CA VAL A 31 4.27 8.42 0.31
C VAL A 31 3.05 9.30 0.16
N GLN A 32 2.39 9.64 1.28
CA GLN A 32 1.26 10.55 1.31
C GLN A 32 1.73 11.93 0.84
N LYS A 33 1.07 12.46 -0.19
CA LYS A 33 1.38 13.78 -0.73
C LYS A 33 0.81 14.89 0.16
N PRO A 34 1.39 16.10 0.14
CA PRO A 34 0.78 17.25 0.80
C PRO A 34 -0.67 17.45 0.34
N GLY A 35 -1.61 17.52 1.29
CA GLY A 35 -3.04 17.66 1.03
C GLY A 35 -3.76 16.39 0.56
N GLU A 36 -3.06 15.26 0.40
CA GLU A 36 -3.70 13.95 0.18
C GLU A 36 -4.28 13.44 1.50
N THR A 37 -5.53 12.98 1.50
CA THR A 37 -6.13 12.43 2.71
C THR A 37 -5.55 11.06 3.06
N VAL A 38 -5.60 10.69 4.34
CA VAL A 38 -5.20 9.36 4.81
C VAL A 38 -5.97 8.26 4.07
N GLU A 39 -7.28 8.42 3.84
CA GLU A 39 -8.08 7.48 3.05
C GLU A 39 -7.56 7.31 1.63
N ALA A 40 -7.21 8.41 0.96
CA ALA A 40 -6.72 8.37 -0.41
C ALA A 40 -5.36 7.66 -0.49
N PHE A 41 -4.46 7.98 0.45
CA PHE A 41 -3.16 7.34 0.58
C PHE A 41 -3.29 5.83 0.83
N VAL A 42 -4.10 5.42 1.81
CA VAL A 42 -4.32 4.00 2.13
C VAL A 42 -4.94 3.25 0.94
N ARG A 43 -5.92 3.84 0.26
CA ARG A 43 -6.52 3.25 -0.95
C ARG A 43 -5.47 3.03 -2.04
N ASN A 44 -4.61 4.03 -2.31
CA ASN A 44 -3.54 3.92 -3.30
C ASN A 44 -2.53 2.82 -2.94
N LEU A 45 -2.22 2.64 -1.64
CA LEU A 45 -1.37 1.54 -1.18
C LEU A 45 -2.00 0.16 -1.47
N TYR A 46 -3.30 -0.01 -1.22
CA TYR A 46 -4.00 -1.24 -1.58
C TYR A 46 -3.96 -1.49 -3.10
N GLU A 47 -4.23 -0.46 -3.91
CA GLU A 47 -4.19 -0.56 -5.37
C GLU A 47 -2.80 -1.01 -5.88
N LEU A 48 -1.72 -0.45 -5.33
CA LEU A 48 -0.35 -0.84 -5.67
C LEU A 48 -0.01 -2.26 -5.19
N ALA A 49 -0.47 -2.64 -4.00
CA ALA A 49 -0.17 -3.93 -3.40
C ALA A 49 -0.77 -5.12 -4.18
N LEU A 50 -1.91 -4.92 -4.89
CA LEU A 50 -2.54 -5.92 -5.76
C LEU A 50 -1.60 -6.52 -6.80
N HIS A 51 -0.50 -5.82 -7.11
CA HIS A 51 0.41 -6.16 -8.19
C HIS A 51 1.79 -6.59 -7.69
N CYS A 52 2.03 -6.48 -6.38
CA CYS A 52 3.32 -6.73 -5.75
C CYS A 52 3.56 -8.20 -5.37
N GLN A 53 2.54 -9.07 -5.45
CA GLN A 53 2.61 -10.47 -5.02
C GLN A 53 3.17 -10.62 -3.59
N PHE A 54 2.66 -9.83 -2.64
CA PHE A 54 3.07 -9.94 -1.23
C PHE A 54 2.45 -11.16 -0.52
N GLY A 55 1.38 -11.72 -1.07
CA GLY A 55 0.72 -12.90 -0.51
C GLY A 55 0.19 -12.62 0.90
N MET A 56 0.49 -13.50 1.85
CA MET A 56 0.01 -13.38 3.23
C MET A 56 0.56 -12.16 3.98
N THR A 57 1.64 -11.54 3.48
CA THR A 57 2.28 -10.37 4.11
C THR A 57 1.72 -9.03 3.61
N THR A 58 0.69 -9.04 2.77
CA THR A 58 0.14 -7.81 2.15
C THR A 58 -0.22 -6.75 3.20
N ASP A 59 -0.87 -7.16 4.29
CA ASP A 59 -1.29 -6.23 5.33
C ASP A 59 -0.12 -5.66 6.12
N GLU A 60 0.92 -6.47 6.37
CA GLU A 60 2.17 -6.02 7.00
C GLU A 60 2.88 -4.99 6.12
N GLN A 61 2.95 -5.24 4.81
CA GLN A 61 3.58 -4.32 3.85
C GLN A 61 2.85 -2.97 3.82
N ILE A 62 1.51 -2.98 3.81
CA ILE A 62 0.71 -1.75 3.83
C ILE A 62 0.89 -1.03 5.17
N ARG A 63 0.84 -1.75 6.30
CA ARG A 63 1.05 -1.17 7.63
C ARG A 63 2.40 -0.46 7.70
N ASP A 64 3.47 -1.16 7.35
CA ASP A 64 4.83 -0.61 7.42
C ASP A 64 4.96 0.59 6.48
N ARG A 65 4.30 0.54 5.31
CA ARG A 65 4.30 1.65 4.38
C ARG A 65 3.52 2.87 4.89
N ILE A 66 2.42 2.67 5.64
CA ILE A 66 1.72 3.74 6.37
C ILE A 66 2.68 4.37 7.39
N VAL A 67 3.32 3.55 8.23
CA VAL A 67 4.20 4.03 9.32
C VAL A 67 5.26 5.00 8.80
N ILE A 68 5.99 4.65 7.73
CA ILE A 68 7.09 5.49 7.22
C ILE A 68 6.72 6.35 6.00
N GLY A 69 5.49 6.23 5.49
CA GLY A 69 5.03 6.95 4.30
C GLY A 69 3.96 8.01 4.56
N ILE A 70 3.41 8.09 5.77
CA ILE A 70 2.47 9.13 6.17
C ILE A 70 3.14 10.51 6.19
N HIS A 71 2.39 11.56 5.86
CA HIS A 71 2.91 12.93 5.77
C HIS A 71 3.20 13.55 7.15
N ASP A 72 2.33 13.27 8.12
CA ASP A 72 2.46 13.75 9.49
C ASP A 72 3.53 12.95 10.25
N ASN A 73 4.65 13.61 10.53
CA ASN A 73 5.78 13.00 11.25
C ASN A 73 5.45 12.63 12.69
N ASP A 74 4.57 13.38 13.36
CA ASP A 74 4.19 13.09 14.75
C ASP A 74 3.32 11.84 14.80
N VAL A 75 2.46 11.65 13.79
CA VAL A 75 1.70 10.40 13.63
C VAL A 75 2.64 9.24 13.32
N SER A 76 3.61 9.43 12.42
CA SER A 76 4.63 8.39 12.14
C SER A 76 5.34 7.94 13.42
N GLN A 77 5.77 8.88 14.26
CA GLN A 77 6.42 8.57 15.54
C GLN A 77 5.48 7.84 16.51
N LYS A 78 4.22 8.29 16.65
CA LYS A 78 3.22 7.62 17.48
C LYS A 78 2.98 6.18 17.05
N LEU A 79 2.90 5.92 15.74
CA LEU A 79 2.74 4.57 15.20
C LEU A 79 3.94 3.68 15.52
N GLN A 80 5.17 4.20 15.46
CA GLN A 80 6.39 3.44 15.78
C GLN A 80 6.50 3.06 17.26
N LEU A 81 5.80 3.76 18.16
CA LEU A 81 5.77 3.46 19.59
C LEU A 81 4.78 2.35 19.96
N GLU A 82 3.98 1.87 19.00
CA GLU A 82 3.00 0.81 19.23
C GLU A 82 3.60 -0.58 18.96
N PRO A 83 3.87 -1.40 20.00
CA PRO A 83 4.58 -2.67 19.82
C PRO A 83 3.77 -3.72 19.06
N ASP A 84 2.44 -3.70 19.21
CA ASP A 84 1.53 -4.66 18.57
C ASP A 84 0.69 -3.98 17.46
N LEU A 85 1.35 -3.12 16.67
CA LEU A 85 0.67 -2.35 15.64
C LEU A 85 0.08 -3.27 14.55
N THR A 86 -1.25 -3.28 14.46
CA THR A 86 -1.99 -3.91 13.35
C THR A 86 -2.26 -2.90 12.24
N LEU A 87 -2.54 -3.38 11.03
CA LEU A 87 -2.93 -2.50 9.91
C LEU A 87 -4.19 -1.68 10.24
N GLU A 88 -5.21 -2.32 10.82
CA GLU A 88 -6.44 -1.64 11.24
C GLU A 88 -6.16 -0.50 12.24
N LYS A 89 -5.33 -0.78 13.26
CA LYS A 89 -4.94 0.22 14.26
C LYS A 89 -4.13 1.36 13.64
N ALA A 90 -3.23 1.07 12.70
CA ALA A 90 -2.46 2.09 11.98
C ALA A 90 -3.37 3.03 11.18
N ILE A 91 -4.33 2.48 10.43
CA ILE A 91 -5.31 3.26 9.67
C ILE A 91 -6.17 4.11 10.61
N GLN A 92 -6.64 3.53 11.71
CA GLN A 92 -7.48 4.26 12.68
C GLN A 92 -6.73 5.44 13.31
N LEU A 93 -5.51 5.23 13.80
CA LEU A 93 -4.71 6.28 14.43
C LEU A 93 -4.37 7.42 13.46
N ALA A 94 -4.04 7.07 12.20
CA ALA A 94 -3.79 8.05 11.15
C ALA A 94 -5.03 8.92 10.86
N ARG A 95 -6.20 8.29 10.70
CA ARG A 95 -7.47 9.01 10.47
C ARG A 95 -7.88 9.91 11.62
N GLN A 96 -7.74 9.43 12.86
CA GLN A 96 -8.08 10.22 14.05
C GLN A 96 -7.21 11.47 14.15
N SER A 97 -5.92 11.35 13.83
CA SER A 97 -5.00 12.47 13.86
C SER A 97 -5.33 13.52 12.79
N GLU A 98 -5.66 13.08 11.57
CA GLU A 98 -6.09 14.00 10.49
C GLU A 98 -7.38 14.76 10.86
N GLN A 99 -8.32 14.12 11.57
CA GLN A 99 -9.55 14.79 12.02
C GLN A 99 -9.30 15.86 13.08
N ILE A 100 -8.35 15.62 14.00
CA ILE A 100 -7.97 16.58 15.03
C ILE A 100 -7.30 17.80 14.38
N GLU A 101 -6.34 17.58 13.47
CA GLU A 101 -5.66 18.67 12.74
C GLU A 101 -6.66 19.57 11.99
N LYS A 102 -7.66 18.97 11.32
CA LYS A 102 -8.71 19.73 10.63
C LYS A 102 -9.64 20.50 11.58
N ALA A 103 -9.83 20.02 12.82
CA ALA A 103 -10.70 20.66 13.80
C ALA A 103 -10.02 21.79 14.59
N GLU A 104 -8.68 21.83 14.60
CA GLU A 104 -7.89 22.89 15.23
C GLU A 104 -7.70 24.13 14.33
N CYS A 105 -8.12 24.05 13.07
CA CYS A 105 -8.08 25.15 12.09
C CYS A 105 -9.42 25.89 11.98
#